data_AF-A0A9D1S992-F1
#
_entry.id   AF-A0A9D1S992-F1
#
_cell.length_a   1.000
_cell.length_b   1.000
_cell.length_c   1.000
_cell.angle_alpha   90.00
_cell.angle_beta   90.00
_cell.angle_gamma   90.00
#
_symmetry.space_group_name_H-M   'P 1'
#
loop_
_entity.id
_entity.type
_entity.pdbx_description
1 polymer ?
#
loop_
_entity_poly.entity_id
_entity_poly.type
_entity_poly.pdbx_seq_one_letter_code
_entity_poly.pdbx_strand_id
1 'polypeptide(L)'
;HKNGYTILATSLQTNKSIYDVSYQKKAIIIGNEAKGVSKELLEMADEKIKIPMMGKTESLNASVATGIIVYEYVRQKLGKRK
;
A
#
# COMPACT_ATOMS: atom_id res chain seq x y z
N HIS A 1 9.45 11.48 4.12
CA HIS A 1 9.92 12.89 4.28
C HIS A 1 11.19 13.04 5.13
N LYS A 2 11.17 13.15 6.47
CA LYS A 2 12.36 13.60 7.25
C LYS A 2 13.49 12.57 7.51
N ASN A 3 13.24 11.26 7.38
CA ASN A 3 14.24 10.21 7.65
C ASN A 3 14.60 9.38 6.40
N GLY A 4 14.37 9.93 5.20
CA GLY A 4 14.61 9.23 3.94
C GLY A 4 13.62 8.10 3.61
N TYR A 5 12.48 8.05 4.30
CA TYR A 5 11.37 7.14 3.98
C TYR A 5 10.42 7.78 2.97
N THR A 6 10.00 7.00 1.98
CA THR A 6 8.88 7.34 1.08
C THR A 6 7.57 6.86 1.71
N ILE A 7 6.55 7.70 1.69
CA ILE A 7 5.21 7.42 2.22
C ILE A 7 4.34 6.85 1.09
N LEU A 8 3.86 5.63 1.29
CA LEU A 8 2.88 4.98 0.42
C LEU A 8 1.52 5.04 1.10
N ALA A 9 0.48 5.47 0.40
CA ALA A 9 -0.89 5.42 0.90
C ALA A 9 -1.76 4.45 0.09
N THR A 10 -2.59 3.66 0.76
CA THR A 10 -3.57 2.82 0.06
C THR A 10 -4.71 3.66 -0.51
N SER A 11 -5.07 3.43 -1.76
CA SER A 11 -6.18 4.13 -2.41
C SER A 11 -6.80 3.28 -3.50
N LEU A 12 -8.12 3.35 -3.67
CA LEU A 12 -8.80 2.73 -4.83
C LEU A 12 -8.57 3.53 -6.11
N GLN A 13 -8.24 4.82 -5.99
CA GLN A 13 -8.04 5.76 -7.09
C GLN A 13 -6.56 5.85 -7.50
N THR A 14 -5.99 4.73 -7.90
CA THR A 14 -4.64 4.63 -8.46
C THR A 14 -4.56 3.42 -9.39
N ASN A 15 -3.62 3.44 -10.33
CA ASN A 15 -3.31 2.27 -11.15
C ASN A 15 -2.08 1.51 -10.66
N LYS A 16 -1.34 2.05 -9.69
CA LYS A 16 -0.12 1.43 -9.18
C LYS A 16 -0.45 0.28 -8.23
N SER A 17 -0.05 -0.93 -8.59
CA SER A 17 -0.25 -2.10 -7.75
C SER A 17 0.76 -2.12 -6.60
N ILE A 18 0.40 -2.78 -5.51
CA ILE A 18 1.33 -3.20 -4.45
C ILE A 18 2.48 -4.08 -5.00
N TYR A 19 2.27 -4.73 -6.15
CA TYR A 19 3.29 -5.57 -6.80
C TYR A 19 4.30 -4.77 -7.63
N ASP A 20 4.00 -3.51 -7.97
CA ASP A 20 4.82 -2.67 -8.85
C ASP A 20 5.76 -1.73 -8.06
N VAL A 21 5.81 -1.87 -6.74
CA VAL A 21 6.59 -1.01 -5.85
C VAL A 21 7.65 -1.78 -5.07
N SER A 22 8.80 -1.13 -4.86
CA SER A 22 9.83 -1.59 -3.93
C SER A 22 9.52 -1.11 -2.53
N TYR A 23 9.59 -2.01 -1.55
CA TYR A 23 9.26 -1.74 -0.15
C TYR A 23 10.47 -1.31 0.72
N GLN A 24 11.63 -1.04 0.12
CA GLN A 24 12.80 -0.59 0.87
C GLN A 24 12.65 0.86 1.33
N LYS A 25 12.84 1.11 2.64
CA LYS A 25 12.64 2.43 3.28
C LYS A 25 11.27 3.06 2.96
N LYS A 26 10.20 2.26 3.09
CA LYS A 26 8.83 2.74 2.90
C LYS A 26 8.08 2.81 4.22
N ALA A 27 7.22 3.82 4.38
CA ALA A 27 6.19 3.90 5.40
C ALA A 27 4.83 3.77 4.72
N ILE A 28 3.90 3.01 5.29
CA ILE A 28 2.64 2.66 4.63
C ILE A 28 1.47 3.16 5.46
N ILE A 29 0.59 3.94 4.83
CA ILE A 29 -0.67 4.42 5.41
C ILE A 29 -1.78 3.53 4.88
N ILE A 30 -2.53 2.91 5.79
CA ILE A 30 -3.66 2.04 5.47
C ILE A 30 -4.93 2.71 5.97
N GLY A 31 -5.85 2.93 5.04
CA GLY A 31 -7.17 3.46 5.33
C GLY A 31 -8.11 2.40 5.90
N ASN A 32 -9.18 2.83 6.57
CA ASN A 32 -10.23 1.91 6.98
C ASN A 32 -11.17 1.56 5.81
N GLU A 33 -12.01 0.55 5.99
CA GLU A 33 -12.89 -0.01 4.97
C GLU A 33 -13.98 0.97 4.51
N ALA A 34 -14.43 1.83 5.43
CA ALA A 34 -15.58 2.71 5.22
C ALA A 34 -15.21 4.02 4.50
N LYS A 35 -14.06 4.61 4.86
CA LYS A 35 -13.63 5.95 4.42
C LYS A 35 -12.29 5.95 3.71
N GLY A 36 -11.54 4.83 3.73
CA GLY A 36 -10.19 4.78 3.20
C GLY A 36 -9.23 5.69 3.96
N VAL A 37 -8.20 6.15 3.26
CA VAL A 37 -7.25 7.15 3.77
C VAL A 37 -7.84 8.54 3.57
N SER A 38 -7.69 9.44 4.55
CA SER A 38 -8.19 10.82 4.42
C SER A 38 -7.52 11.55 3.23
N LYS A 39 -8.25 12.50 2.64
CA LYS A 39 -7.77 13.28 1.49
C LYS A 39 -6.44 13.99 1.78
N GLU A 40 -6.34 14.60 2.95
CA GLU A 40 -5.11 15.27 3.42
C GLU A 40 -3.90 14.33 3.45
N LEU A 41 -4.07 13.11 3.99
CA LEU A 41 -2.99 12.12 4.04
C LEU A 41 -2.65 11.58 2.64
N LEU A 42 -3.64 11.46 1.76
CA LEU A 42 -3.43 11.08 0.36
C LEU A 42 -2.66 12.15 -0.44
N GLU A 43 -2.83 13.43 -0.13
CA GLU A 43 -2.09 14.54 -0.74
C GLU A 43 -0.67 14.66 -0.20
N MET A 44 -0.44 14.27 1.06
CA MET A 44 0.89 14.24 1.68
C MET A 44 1.72 12.99 1.34
N ALA A 45 1.08 11.95 0.81
CA ALA A 45 1.74 10.71 0.41
C ALA A 45 2.57 10.91 -0.86
N ASP A 46 3.76 10.30 -0.91
CA ASP A 46 4.62 10.35 -2.09
C ASP A 46 4.04 9.52 -3.24
N GLU A 47 3.40 8.38 -2.91
CA GLU A 47 2.80 7.48 -3.89
C GLU A 47 1.50 6.87 -3.35
N LYS A 48 0.55 6.61 -4.26
CA LYS A 48 -0.70 5.91 -3.96
C LYS A 48 -0.65 4.51 -4.59
N ILE A 49 -0.92 3.49 -3.79
CA ILE A 49 -0.90 2.07 -4.21
C ILE A 49 -2.24 1.39 -3.95
N LYS A 50 -2.55 0.34 -4.70
CA LYS A 50 -3.72 -0.51 -4.46
C LYS A 50 -3.38 -1.99 -4.46
N ILE A 51 -4.14 -2.75 -3.69
CA ILE A 51 -4.22 -4.21 -3.86
C ILE A 51 -5.13 -4.44 -5.07
N PRO A 52 -4.68 -5.15 -6.12
CA PRO A 52 -5.57 -5.53 -7.21
C PRO A 52 -6.70 -6.41 -6.67
N MET A 53 -7.94 -5.97 -6.88
CA MET A 53 -9.14 -6.68 -6.46
C MET A 53 -9.76 -7.38 -7.66
N MET A 54 -10.15 -8.63 -7.49
CA MET A 54 -10.93 -9.39 -8.47
C MET A 54 -12.42 -9.34 -8.09
N GLY A 55 -13.29 -9.15 -9.08
CA GLY A 55 -14.74 -9.19 -8.88
C GLY A 55 -15.35 -7.86 -8.42
N LYS A 56 -16.45 -7.94 -7.65
CA LYS A 56 -17.31 -6.80 -7.31
C LYS A 56 -16.98 -6.12 -5.97
N THR A 57 -16.02 -6.65 -5.21
CA THR A 57 -15.66 -6.04 -3.91
C THR A 57 -14.77 -4.82 -4.13
N GLU A 58 -15.15 -3.71 -3.50
CA GLU A 58 -14.45 -2.44 -3.64
C GLU A 58 -13.29 -2.31 -2.65
N SER A 59 -13.30 -3.04 -1.53
CA SER A 59 -12.26 -2.95 -0.49
C SER A 59 -12.07 -4.26 0.28
N LEU A 60 -10.94 -4.33 0.99
CA LEU A 60 -10.66 -5.39 1.97
C LEU A 60 -10.72 -4.83 3.37
N ASN A 61 -10.94 -5.71 4.33
CA ASN A 61 -10.69 -5.39 5.72
C ASN A 61 -9.26 -4.83 5.92
N ALA A 62 -9.11 -3.80 6.74
CA ALA A 62 -7.84 -3.09 6.92
C ALA A 62 -6.73 -4.01 7.43
N SER A 63 -7.06 -4.97 8.31
CA SER A 63 -6.09 -5.97 8.81
C SER A 63 -5.66 -6.94 7.71
N VAL A 64 -6.59 -7.37 6.86
CA VAL A 64 -6.29 -8.25 5.71
C VAL A 64 -5.43 -7.52 4.69
N ALA A 65 -5.78 -6.27 4.35
CA ALA A 65 -4.99 -5.43 3.46
C ALA A 65 -3.56 -5.22 4.01
N THR A 66 -3.44 -4.97 5.32
CA THR A 66 -2.14 -4.85 6.01
C THR A 66 -1.33 -6.13 5.86
N GLY A 67 -1.93 -7.29 6.14
CA GLY A 67 -1.29 -8.59 6.01
C GLY A 67 -0.75 -8.85 4.60
N ILE A 68 -1.56 -8.58 3.58
CA ILE A 68 -1.16 -8.73 2.16
C ILE A 68 0.04 -7.84 1.82
N ILE A 69 -0.03 -6.56 2.19
CA ILE A 69 1.03 -5.59 1.87
C ILE A 69 2.34 -5.92 2.61
N VAL A 70 2.27 -6.28 3.89
CA VAL A 70 3.45 -6.65 4.68
C VAL A 70 4.07 -7.93 4.13
N TYR A 71 3.26 -8.92 3.74
CA TYR A 71 3.78 -10.17 3.19
C TYR A 71 4.35 -10.01 1.78
N GLU A 72 3.86 -9.04 1.00
CA GLU A 72 4.47 -8.68 -0.28
C GLU A 72 5.92 -8.19 -0.10
N TYR A 73 6.18 -7.36 0.93
CA TYR A 73 7.56 -7.00 1.27
C TYR A 73 8.42 -8.24 1.59
N VAL A 74 7.87 -9.20 2.35
CA VAL A 74 8.57 -10.47 2.65
C VAL A 74 8.85 -11.24 1.35
N ARG A 75 7.87 -11.39 0.47
CA ARG A 75 8.00 -12.06 -0.84
C ARG A 75 9.12 -11.44 -1.67
N GLN A 76 9.12 -10.12 -1.84
CA GLN A 76 10.16 -9.42 -2.59
C GLN A 76 11.54 -9.58 -1.95
N LYS A 77 11.62 -9.55 -0.62
CA LYS A 77 12.88 -9.69 0.12
C LYS A 77 13.48 -11.10 -0.02
N LEU A 78 12.65 -12.14 -0.05
CA LEU A 78 13.09 -13.50 -0.31
C LEU A 78 13.50 -13.71 -1.76
N GLY A 79 12.79 -13.11 -2.73
CA GLY A 79 13.13 -13.19 -4.16
C GLY A 79 14.48 -12.55 -4.51
N LYS A 80 14.90 -11.49 -3.81
CA LYS A 80 16.19 -10.80 -4.00
C LYS A 80 17.40 -11.53 -3.40
N ARG A 81 17.21 -12.65 -2.69
CA ARG A 81 18.29 -13.44 -2.07
C ARG A 81 18.81 -14.59 -2.95
N LYS A 82 18.45 -14.59 -4.24
CA LYS A 82 19.05 -15.44 -5.27
C LYS A 82 20.09 -14.65 -6.03
#